data_AF-A0A948PYN0-F1
#
_entry.id   AF-A0A948PYN0-F1
#
_cell.length_a   1.000
_cell.length_b   1.000
_cell.length_c   1.000
_cell.angle_alpha   90.00
_cell.angle_beta   90.00
_cell.angle_gamma   90.00
#
_symmetry.space_group_name_H-M   'P 1'
#
loop_
_entity.id
_entity.type
_entity.pdbx_description
1 polymer ?
#
loop_
_entity_poly.entity_id
_entity_poly.type
_entity_poly.pdbx_seq_one_letter_code
_entity_poly.pdbx_strand_id
1 'polypeptide(L)' 'MEPIKKISVIGAGAMGAAFASKFFDMAPDSISLIAKGKRYEKLKARGLIVNGRRYDPPLISPEERGSFADLLI' A
#
# COMPACT_ATOMS: atom_id res chain seq x y z
N MET A 1 6.09 12.70 20.33
CA MET A 1 5.75 11.68 19.30
C MET A 1 6.71 11.88 18.14
N GLU A 2 7.39 10.83 17.72
CA GLU A 2 8.18 10.86 16.49
C GLU A 2 7.25 10.98 15.26
N PRO A 3 7.67 11.63 14.17
CA PRO A 3 6.87 11.74 12.96
C PRO A 3 6.71 10.38 12.27
N ILE A 4 5.52 10.12 11.72
CA ILE A 4 5.21 8.93 10.92
C ILE A 4 5.90 9.06 9.55
N LYS A 5 6.74 8.09 9.19
CA LYS A 5 7.50 8.06 7.93
C LYS A 5 7.19 6.84 7.06
N LYS A 6 6.73 5.74 7.67
CA LYS A 6 6.41 4.48 7.00
C LYS A 6 4.99 4.04 7.33
N ILE A 7 4.14 4.02 6.31
CA ILE A 7 2.75 3.61 6.37
C ILE A 7 2.61 2.32 5.58
N SER A 8 1.93 1.33 6.16
CA SER A 8 1.55 0.11 5.46
C SER A 8 0.04 -0.07 5.53
N VAL A 9 -0.60 -0.28 4.39
CA VAL A 9 -2.05 -0.51 4.30
C VAL A 9 -2.30 -1.99 4.02
N ILE A 10 -3.04 -2.66 4.90
CA ILE A 10 -3.45 -4.05 4.73
C ILE A 10 -4.68 -4.11 3.84
N GLY A 11 -4.47 -4.54 2.60
CA GLY A 11 -5.52 -4.74 1.62
C GLY A 11 -5.91 -3.47 0.86
N ALA A 12 -6.17 -3.64 -0.43
CA ALA A 12 -6.58 -2.58 -1.35
C ALA A 12 -8.07 -2.67 -1.70
N GLY A 13 -8.93 -2.76 -0.68
CA GLY A 13 -10.38 -2.56 -0.83
C GLY A 13 -10.71 -1.08 -1.02
N ALA A 14 -11.99 -0.68 -1.02
CA ALA A 14 -12.36 0.72 -1.25
C ALA A 14 -11.66 1.71 -0.30
N MET A 15 -11.71 1.44 1.01
CA MET A 15 -11.06 2.30 2.03
C MET A 15 -9.54 2.26 1.93
N GLY A 16 -8.94 1.07 1.85
CA GLY A 16 -7.48 0.92 1.73
C GLY A 16 -6.93 1.59 0.46
N ALA A 17 -7.65 1.50 -0.66
CA ALA A 17 -7.31 2.19 -1.89
C ALA A 17 -7.41 3.71 -1.76
N ALA A 18 -8.43 4.23 -1.07
CA ALA A 18 -8.61 5.66 -0.84
C ALA A 18 -7.48 6.24 0.02
N PHE A 19 -7.05 5.53 1.07
CA PHE A 19 -5.91 5.95 1.88
C PHE A 19 -4.58 5.81 1.14
N ALA A 20 -4.33 4.65 0.52
CA ALA A 20 -3.09 4.39 -0.19
C ALA A 20 -2.85 5.38 -1.33
N SER A 21 -3.87 5.72 -2.13
CA SER A 21 -3.74 6.72 -3.19
C SER A 21 -3.41 8.11 -2.65
N LYS A 22 -4.09 8.55 -1.58
CA LYS A 22 -3.80 9.85 -0.94
C LYS A 22 -2.38 9.91 -0.38
N PHE A 23 -1.94 8.88 0.35
CA PHE A 23 -0.59 8.86 0.89
C PHE A 23 0.47 8.76 -0.20
N PHE A 24 0.21 7.99 -1.27
CA PHE A 24 1.11 7.92 -2.41
C PHE A 24 1.26 9.27 -3.12
N ASP A 25 0.16 10.02 -3.28
CA ASP A 25 0.19 11.36 -3.86
C ASP A 25 0.93 12.39 -2.99
N MET A 26 0.95 12.18 -1.67
CA MET A 26 1.66 13.05 -0.73
C MET A 26 3.15 12.70 -0.58
N ALA A 27 3.46 11.41 -0.44
CA ALA A 27 4.80 10.89 -0.18
C ALA A 27 4.89 9.42 -0.67
N PRO A 28 5.24 9.19 -1.94
CA PRO A 28 5.22 7.85 -2.54
C PRO A 28 6.20 6.87 -1.88
N ASP A 29 7.31 7.37 -1.34
CA ASP A 29 8.33 6.55 -0.65
C ASP A 29 7.93 6.14 0.77
N SER A 30 6.84 6.68 1.29
CA SER A 30 6.37 6.46 2.66
C SER A 30 5.26 5.43 2.78
N ILE A 31 4.77 4.87 1.68
CA ILE A 31 3.58 4.00 1.67
C ILE A 31 3.88 2.63 1.05
N SER A 32 3.30 1.57 1.62
CA SER A 32 3.27 0.24 1.03
C SER A 32 1.90 -0.43 1.16
N LEU A 33 1.62 -1.39 0.29
CA LEU A 33 0.43 -2.23 0.34
C LEU A 33 0.81 -3.64 0.78
N ILE A 34 0.08 -4.17 1.76
CA ILE A 34 0.19 -5.57 2.17
C ILE A 34 -0.97 -6.35 1.56
N ALA A 35 -0.67 -7.40 0.79
CA ALA A 35 -1.67 -8.27 0.20
C ALA A 35 -1.12 -9.69 0.03
N LYS A 36 -2.00 -10.69 -0.07
CA LYS A 36 -1.61 -12.08 -0.31
C LYS A 36 -2.41 -12.76 -1.42
N GLY A 37 -1.88 -13.87 -1.91
CA GLY A 37 -2.52 -14.74 -2.89
C GLY A 37 -2.97 -14.00 -4.16
N LYS A 38 -4.17 -14.33 -4.68
CA LYS A 38 -4.70 -13.74 -5.93
C LYS A 38 -4.75 -12.21 -5.93
N ARG A 39 -4.89 -11.58 -4.76
CA ARG A 39 -4.93 -10.11 -4.67
C ARG A 39 -3.55 -9.49 -4.85
N TYR A 40 -2.52 -10.10 -4.24
CA TYR A 40 -1.13 -9.69 -4.45
C TYR A 40 -0.76 -9.76 -5.94
N GLU A 41 -1.03 -10.88 -6.60
CA GLU A 41 -0.75 -11.06 -8.03
C GLU A 41 -1.46 -10.03 -8.91
N LYS A 42 -2.74 -9.74 -8.62
CA LYS A 42 -3.51 -8.73 -9.36
C LYS A 42 -2.91 -7.33 -9.20
N LEU A 43 -2.52 -6.95 -7.97
CA LEU A 43 -1.91 -5.66 -7.69
C LEU A 43 -0.53 -5.56 -8.34
N LYS A 44 0.27 -6.63 -8.29
CA LYS A 44 1.60 -6.68 -8.92
C LYS A 44 1.51 -6.51 -10.45
N ALA A 45 0.53 -7.15 -11.09
CA ALA A 45 0.35 -7.07 -12.54
C ALA A 45 -0.28 -5.74 -13.01
N ARG A 46 -1.29 -5.25 -12.30
CA ARG A 46 -2.16 -4.15 -12.79
C ARG A 46 -1.99 -2.83 -12.02
N GLY A 47 -1.24 -2.84 -10.92
CA GLY A 47 -1.22 -1.74 -9.97
C GLY A 47 -2.53 -1.61 -9.19
N LEU A 48 -2.55 -0.64 -8.28
CA LEU A 48 -3.76 -0.14 -7.64
C LEU A 48 -4.43 0.88 -8.58
N ILE A 49 -5.70 0.67 -8.93
CA ILE A 49 -6.46 1.65 -9.74
C ILE A 49 -7.43 2.40 -8.85
N VAL A 50 -7.29 3.72 -8.77
CA VAL A 50 -8.22 4.61 -8.07
C VAL A 50 -8.67 5.70 -9.03
N ASN A 51 -9.97 5.79 -9.28
CA ASN A 51 -10.58 6.77 -10.20
C ASN A 51 -9.89 6.80 -11.59
N GLY A 52 -9.55 5.63 -12.12
CA GLY A 52 -8.90 5.48 -13.44
C GLY A 52 -7.39 5.73 -13.45
N ARG A 53 -6.81 6.26 -12.37
CA ARG A 53 -5.35 6.43 -12.24
C ARG A 53 -4.71 5.19 -11.64
N ARG A 54 -3.58 4.79 -12.20
CA ARG A 54 -2.74 3.70 -11.70
C ARG A 54 -1.73 4.22 -10.68
N TYR A 55 -1.61 3.47 -9.60
CA TYR A 55 -0.66 3.66 -8.51
C TYR A 55 0.11 2.35 -8.30
N ASP A 56 1.42 2.44 -8.12
CA ASP A 56 2.28 1.27 -7.92
C ASP A 56 3.12 1.42 -6.63
N PRO A 57 2.49 1.57 -5.45
CA PRO A 57 3.21 1.50 -4.18
C PRO A 57 3.89 0.13 -4.02
N PRO A 58 5.01 0.06 -3.29
CA PRO A 58 5.62 -1.21 -2.90
C PRO A 58 4.59 -2.21 -2.35
N LEU A 59 4.64 -3.45 -2.84
CA LEU A 59 3.78 -4.54 -2.42
C LEU A 59 4.57 -5.49 -1.52
N ILE A 60 4.04 -5.73 -0.32
CA ILE A 60 4.61 -6.63 0.68
C ILE A 60 3.73 -7.87 0.79
N SER A 61 4.33 -9.06 0.67
CA SER A 61 3.66 -10.30 1.02
C SER A 61 3.71 -10.51 2.54
N PRO A 62 2.62 -10.90 3.21
CA PRO A 62 2.63 -11.25 4.64
C PRO A 62 3.66 -12.33 5.05
N GLU A 63 4.14 -13.09 4.09
CA GLU A 63 5.09 -14.20 4.20
C GLU A 63 6.54 -13.72 4.13
N GLU A 64 6.77 -12.48 3.69
CA GLU A 64 8.07 -11.82 3.72
C GLU A 64 8.29 -11.13 5.07
N ARG A 65 9.55 -11.08 5.54
CA ARG A 65 9.91 -10.16 6.62
C ARG A 65 9.80 -8.73 6.09
N GLY A 66 8.64 -8.11 6.27
CA GLY A 66 8.41 -6.71 5.96
C GLY A 66 9.25 -5.78 6.85
N SER A 67 9.42 -4.54 6.41
CA SER A 67 9.95 -3.48 7.28
C SER A 67 8.92 -3.08 8.34
N PHE A 68 9.39 -2.67 9.52
CA PHE A 68 8.52 -2.06 10.53
C PHE A 68 7.85 -0.81 9.94
N ALA A 69 6.52 -0.77 10.03
CA ALA A 69 5.71 0.40 9.75
C ALA A 69 5.53 1.22 11.03
N ASP A 70 5.54 2.54 10.90
CA ASP A 70 5.20 3.46 11.98
C ASP A 70 3.67 3.50 12.17
N LEU A 71 2.92 3.26 11.09
CA LEU A 71 1.47 3.18 11.07
C LEU A 71 0.99 2.03 10.17
N LEU A 72 0.04 1.25 10.70
CA LEU A 72 -0.67 0.20 9.97
C LEU A 72 -2.15 0.60 9.83
N ILE A 73 -2.69 0.51 8.62
CA ILE A 73 -4.10 0.82 8.29
C ILE A 73 -4.79 -0.40 7.72
#